data_AF-A0A328RXT7-F1
#
_entry.id   AF-A0A328RXT7-F1
#
_cell.length_a   1.000
_cell.length_b   1.000
_cell.length_c   1.000
_cell.angle_alpha   90.00
_cell.angle_beta   90.00
_cell.angle_gamma   90.00
#
_symmetry.space_group_name_H-M   'P 1'
#
loop_
_entity.id
_entity.type
_entity.pdbx_description
1 polymer ?
#
loop_
_entity_poly.entity_id
_entity_poly.type
_entity_poly.pdbx_seq_one_letter_code
_entity_poly.pdbx_strand_id
1 'polypeptide(L)'
;KTNKTGINNVTASFTGNANYAKYTANATFNVTKQDLVITTEVKYNKGNFTITGTFVDKNGNKLSNSKIRVNINGKAVYVKTDSNGTYTYSEMITTKTIKYNVYYGGSTNYNSYTSSKTTLTVA
;
A
#
# COMPACT_ATOMS: atom_id res chain seq x y z
N LYS A 1 -19.13 -8.15 -9.50
CA LYS A 1 -18.10 -7.45 -8.68
C LYS A 1 -17.20 -6.68 -9.64
N THR A 2 -16.79 -5.44 -9.33
CA THR A 2 -15.85 -4.66 -10.16
C THR A 2 -14.45 -4.69 -9.52
N ASN A 3 -13.41 -4.50 -10.33
CA ASN A 3 -12.01 -4.35 -9.93
C ASN A 3 -11.48 -2.92 -10.17
N LYS A 4 -12.36 -1.97 -10.53
CA LYS A 4 -12.01 -0.57 -10.81
C LYS A 4 -12.55 0.35 -9.71
N THR A 5 -11.64 1.05 -9.03
CA THR A 5 -11.98 2.15 -8.13
C THR A 5 -12.55 3.35 -8.88
N GLY A 6 -13.36 4.15 -8.19
CA GLY A 6 -14.05 5.32 -8.70
C GLY A 6 -15.49 5.01 -9.11
N ILE A 7 -16.08 5.94 -9.85
CA ILE A 7 -17.46 5.84 -10.32
C ILE A 7 -17.51 4.81 -11.46
N ASN A 8 -18.34 3.79 -11.26
CA ASN A 8 -18.63 2.76 -12.25
C ASN A 8 -20.07 2.95 -12.75
N ASN A 9 -20.27 2.82 -14.07
CA ASN A 9 -21.59 2.93 -14.70
C ASN A 9 -22.11 1.54 -15.08
N VAL A 10 -23.38 1.29 -14.82
CA VAL A 10 -24.13 0.11 -15.23
C VAL A 10 -25.22 0.55 -16.18
N THR A 11 -25.23 -0.02 -17.38
CA THR A 11 -26.25 0.24 -18.39
C THR A 11 -27.08 -1.01 -18.61
N ALA A 12 -28.39 -0.91 -18.47
CA ALA A 12 -29.33 -1.93 -18.88
C ALA A 12 -30.11 -1.40 -20.08
N SER A 13 -30.01 -2.08 -21.21
CA SER A 13 -30.68 -1.68 -22.45
C SER A 13 -31.60 -2.78 -22.94
N PHE A 14 -32.82 -2.40 -23.28
CA PHE A 14 -33.79 -3.19 -24.01
C PHE A 14 -33.95 -2.60 -25.40
N THR A 15 -33.73 -3.39 -26.43
CA THR A 15 -33.75 -2.93 -27.83
C THR A 15 -35.15 -2.64 -28.37
N GLY A 16 -36.20 -2.99 -27.63
CA GLY A 16 -37.58 -2.92 -28.08
C GLY A 16 -38.04 -4.21 -28.76
N ASN A 17 -39.35 -4.37 -28.92
CA ASN A 17 -40.00 -5.39 -29.74
C ASN A 17 -41.35 -4.86 -30.27
N ALA A 18 -42.16 -5.74 -30.90
CA ALA A 18 -43.45 -5.37 -31.49
C ALA A 18 -44.46 -4.75 -30.51
N ASN A 19 -44.33 -5.06 -29.21
CA ASN A 19 -45.26 -4.63 -28.16
C ASN A 19 -44.69 -3.53 -27.26
N TYR A 20 -43.36 -3.34 -27.23
CA TYR A 20 -42.68 -2.44 -26.29
C TYR A 20 -41.54 -1.66 -26.95
N ALA A 21 -41.49 -0.35 -26.69
CA ALA A 21 -40.43 0.52 -27.20
C ALA A 21 -39.05 0.18 -26.61
N LYS A 22 -38.00 0.57 -27.34
CA LYS A 22 -36.63 0.51 -26.82
C LYS A 22 -36.49 1.38 -25.57
N TYR A 23 -35.69 0.94 -24.62
CA TYR A 23 -35.42 1.69 -23.40
C TYR A 23 -34.04 1.39 -22.86
N THR A 24 -33.40 2.40 -22.28
CA THR A 24 -32.09 2.25 -21.62
C THR A 24 -32.15 2.92 -20.26
N ALA A 25 -31.75 2.18 -19.22
CA ALA A 25 -31.55 2.68 -17.88
C ALA A 25 -30.05 2.69 -17.55
N ASN A 26 -29.62 3.71 -16.80
CA ASN A 26 -28.27 3.80 -16.28
C ASN A 26 -28.31 3.93 -14.76
N ALA A 27 -27.36 3.29 -14.08
CA ALA A 27 -27.11 3.45 -12.67
C ALA A 27 -25.61 3.55 -12.42
N THR A 28 -25.21 4.35 -11.44
CA THR A 28 -23.80 4.47 -11.05
C THR A 28 -23.59 4.01 -9.62
N PHE A 29 -22.39 3.50 -9.34
CA PHE A 29 -21.94 3.23 -7.98
C PHE A 29 -20.46 3.62 -7.84
N ASN A 30 -20.07 4.09 -6.65
CA ASN A 30 -18.71 4.51 -6.37
C ASN A 30 -17.96 3.42 -5.61
N VAL A 31 -16.74 3.10 -6.05
CA VAL A 31 -15.83 2.18 -5.37
C VAL A 31 -14.66 2.96 -4.81
N THR A 32 -14.56 3.03 -3.49
CA THR A 32 -13.46 3.73 -2.83
C THR A 32 -12.17 2.90 -2.85
N LYS A 33 -11.03 3.59 -2.75
CA LYS A 33 -9.73 2.93 -2.56
C LYS A 33 -9.70 2.20 -1.22
N GLN A 34 -8.94 1.12 -1.18
CA GLN A 34 -8.78 0.31 0.02
C GLN A 34 -7.58 0.78 0.86
N ASP A 35 -7.72 0.71 2.17
CA ASP A 35 -6.62 0.94 3.10
C ASP A 35 -5.61 -0.21 3.12
N LEU A 36 -4.44 0.13 3.65
CA LEU A 36 -3.26 -0.71 3.70
C LEU A 36 -2.70 -0.77 5.12
N VAL A 37 -1.94 -1.81 5.38
CA VAL A 37 -1.19 -1.98 6.63
C VAL A 37 0.27 -2.28 6.28
N ILE A 38 1.18 -1.48 6.81
CA ILE A 38 2.62 -1.76 6.79
C ILE A 38 3.06 -1.99 8.24
N THR A 39 3.59 -3.17 8.52
CA THR A 39 4.23 -3.46 9.81
C THR A 39 5.71 -3.11 9.75
N THR A 40 6.34 -2.92 10.90
CA THR A 40 7.76 -2.57 10.97
C THR A 40 8.36 -3.11 12.25
N GLU A 41 9.49 -3.79 12.11
CA GLU A 41 10.36 -4.23 13.18
C GLU A 41 11.80 -3.84 12.83
N VAL A 42 12.60 -3.53 13.84
CA VAL A 42 13.99 -3.12 13.66
C VAL A 42 14.92 -3.95 14.52
N LYS A 43 16.11 -4.21 14.00
CA LYS A 43 17.21 -4.88 14.71
C LYS A 43 18.48 -4.06 14.51
N TYR A 44 19.29 -3.96 15.55
CA TYR A 44 20.62 -3.36 15.46
C TYR A 44 21.65 -4.30 16.07
N ASN A 45 22.70 -4.61 15.31
CA ASN A 45 23.76 -5.49 15.76
C ASN A 45 25.11 -5.01 15.21
N LYS A 46 26.05 -4.65 16.09
CA LYS A 46 27.42 -4.25 15.75
C LYS A 46 27.50 -3.23 14.59
N GLY A 47 26.68 -2.18 14.64
CA GLY A 47 26.64 -1.15 13.59
C GLY A 47 25.69 -1.44 12.44
N ASN A 48 25.20 -2.67 12.28
CA ASN A 48 24.24 -3.01 11.24
C ASN A 48 22.81 -2.75 11.73
N PHE A 49 22.13 -1.77 11.14
CA PHE A 49 20.71 -1.54 11.32
C PHE A 49 19.94 -2.29 10.23
N THR A 50 18.94 -3.06 10.64
CA THR A 50 18.04 -3.78 9.75
C THR A 50 16.61 -3.42 10.11
N ILE A 51 15.82 -3.05 9.11
CA ILE A 51 14.39 -2.78 9.20
C ILE A 51 13.63 -3.76 8.31
N THR A 52 12.66 -4.44 8.89
CA THR A 52 11.85 -5.47 8.25
C THR A 52 10.38 -5.22 8.50
N GLY A 53 9.52 -5.71 7.63
CA GLY A 53 8.09 -5.72 7.91
C GLY A 53 7.29 -6.31 6.76
N THR A 54 5.98 -6.35 6.95
CA THR A 54 5.03 -6.84 5.95
C THR A 54 4.22 -5.70 5.37
N PHE A 55 3.82 -5.86 4.12
CA PHE A 55 2.93 -4.96 3.41
C PHE A 55 1.72 -5.73 2.92
N VAL A 56 0.57 -5.42 3.54
CA VAL A 56 -0.69 -6.08 3.25
C VAL A 56 -1.79 -5.06 3.02
N ASP A 57 -2.85 -5.50 2.37
CA ASP A 57 -4.09 -4.75 2.35
C ASP A 57 -4.86 -4.88 3.66
N LYS A 58 -5.92 -4.10 3.87
CA LYS A 58 -6.73 -4.16 5.11
C LYS A 58 -7.32 -5.55 5.44
N ASN A 59 -7.41 -6.45 4.46
CA ASN A 59 -7.95 -7.79 4.63
C ASN A 59 -6.83 -8.83 4.90
N GLY A 60 -5.58 -8.39 4.97
CA GLY A 60 -4.41 -9.27 5.18
C GLY A 60 -3.85 -9.87 3.90
N ASN A 61 -4.31 -9.45 2.70
CA ASN A 61 -3.72 -9.94 1.46
C ASN A 61 -2.35 -9.32 1.25
N LYS A 62 -1.37 -10.18 0.97
CA LYS A 62 0.03 -9.82 0.75
C LYS A 62 0.19 -9.00 -0.52
N LEU A 63 0.93 -7.90 -0.44
CA LEU A 63 1.26 -7.05 -1.58
C LEU A 63 2.71 -7.30 -1.98
N SER A 64 2.92 -8.24 -2.90
CA SER A 64 4.23 -8.60 -3.42
C SER A 64 4.74 -7.63 -4.50
N ASN A 65 6.06 -7.62 -4.74
CA ASN A 65 6.74 -6.76 -5.73
C ASN A 65 6.35 -5.28 -5.64
N SER A 66 5.94 -4.84 -4.46
CA SER A 66 5.38 -3.51 -4.20
C SER A 66 6.46 -2.62 -3.61
N LYS A 67 6.59 -1.41 -4.17
CA LYS A 67 7.65 -0.47 -3.82
C LYS A 67 7.28 0.34 -2.57
N ILE A 68 8.07 0.20 -1.50
CA ILE A 68 7.94 0.91 -0.23
C ILE A 68 9.11 1.88 -0.08
N ARG A 69 8.84 3.08 0.41
CA ARG A 69 9.86 4.06 0.78
C ARG A 69 10.19 3.89 2.26
N VAL A 70 11.45 3.59 2.56
CA VAL A 70 11.98 3.57 3.93
C VAL A 70 12.82 4.84 4.10
N ASN A 71 12.58 5.56 5.19
CA ASN A 71 13.40 6.71 5.56
C ASN A 71 14.19 6.36 6.81
N ILE A 72 15.51 6.56 6.76
CA ILE A 72 16.42 6.36 7.89
C ILE A 72 17.30 7.58 7.99
N ASN A 73 17.31 8.24 9.16
CA ASN A 73 18.08 9.45 9.43
C ASN A 73 17.91 10.57 8.38
N GLY A 74 16.70 10.67 7.79
CA GLY A 74 16.38 11.65 6.74
C GLY A 74 16.69 11.18 5.32
N LYS A 75 17.43 10.08 5.14
CA LYS A 75 17.73 9.48 3.84
C LYS A 75 16.62 8.53 3.43
N ALA A 76 16.06 8.75 2.24
CA ALA A 76 15.03 7.88 1.68
C ALA A 76 15.64 6.82 0.76
N VAL A 77 15.22 5.57 0.94
CA VAL A 77 15.50 4.44 0.07
C VAL A 77 14.21 3.76 -0.32
N TYR A 78 14.22 3.09 -1.47
CA TYR A 78 13.07 2.31 -1.93
C TYR A 78 13.42 0.84 -1.98
N VAL A 79 12.57 0.03 -1.35
CA VAL A 79 12.67 -1.44 -1.38
C VAL A 79 11.40 -2.02 -1.98
N LYS A 80 11.51 -3.24 -2.49
CA LYS A 80 10.36 -4.00 -2.97
C LYS A 80 10.07 -5.14 -2.01
N THR A 81 8.79 -5.42 -1.84
CA THR A 81 8.35 -6.61 -1.12
C THR A 81 8.59 -7.88 -1.92
N ASP A 82 8.89 -8.97 -1.23
CA ASP A 82 8.98 -10.30 -1.81
C ASP A 82 7.60 -10.92 -2.07
N SER A 83 7.56 -12.21 -2.44
CA SER A 83 6.32 -12.95 -2.68
C SER A 83 5.43 -13.09 -1.44
N ASN A 84 5.99 -12.93 -0.24
CA ASN A 84 5.27 -12.94 1.03
C ASN A 84 4.76 -11.56 1.45
N GLY A 85 5.02 -10.52 0.67
CA GLY A 85 4.71 -9.14 1.05
C GLY A 85 5.71 -8.59 2.07
N THR A 86 6.84 -9.26 2.30
CA THR A 86 7.86 -8.83 3.26
C THR A 86 8.86 -7.91 2.59
N TYR A 87 9.20 -6.80 3.22
CA TYR A 87 10.32 -5.94 2.84
C TYR A 87 11.42 -6.01 3.89
N THR A 88 12.66 -5.87 3.44
CA THR A 88 13.85 -5.82 4.28
C THR A 88 14.81 -4.79 3.71
N TYR A 89 15.37 -3.95 4.58
CA TYR A 89 16.49 -3.07 4.26
C TYR A 89 17.50 -3.08 5.39
N SER A 90 18.78 -3.10 5.05
CA SER A 90 19.86 -3.06 6.02
C SER A 90 20.94 -2.08 5.58
N GLU A 91 21.49 -1.33 6.53
CA GLU A 91 22.65 -0.47 6.29
C GLU A 91 23.51 -0.35 7.55
N MET A 92 24.78 -0.01 7.35
CA MET A 92 25.68 0.31 8.47
C MET A 92 25.39 1.73 8.96
N ILE A 93 25.18 1.88 10.26
CA ILE A 93 24.92 3.15 10.92
C ILE A 93 25.88 3.32 12.09
N THR A 94 26.55 4.47 12.14
CA THR A 94 27.52 4.82 13.19
C THR A 94 26.92 5.76 14.25
N THR A 95 25.75 6.34 13.99
CA THR A 95 25.08 7.23 14.94
C THR A 95 24.38 6.44 16.04
N LYS A 96 24.46 6.93 17.28
CA LYS A 96 23.77 6.32 18.43
C LYS A 96 22.25 6.41 18.35
N THR A 97 21.73 7.35 17.57
CA THR A 97 20.30 7.58 17.39
C THR A 97 19.94 7.34 15.93
N ILE A 98 18.91 6.54 15.71
CA ILE A 98 18.42 6.13 14.39
C ILE A 98 16.95 6.52 14.31
N LYS A 99 16.62 7.51 13.48
CA LYS A 99 15.24 7.93 13.23
C LYS A 99 14.74 7.25 11.97
N TYR A 100 13.59 6.61 12.02
CA TYR A 100 13.05 5.92 10.86
C TYR A 100 11.53 6.03 10.74
N ASN A 101 11.05 5.93 9.51
CA ASN A 101 9.63 5.72 9.20
C ASN A 101 9.48 5.11 7.82
N VAL A 102 8.33 4.49 7.56
CA VAL A 102 8.00 3.88 6.26
C VAL A 102 6.82 4.59 5.61
N TYR A 103 6.82 4.58 4.28
CA TYR A 103 5.84 5.28 3.46
C TYR A 103 5.48 4.50 2.20
N TYR A 104 4.22 4.57 1.82
CA TYR A 104 3.70 4.15 0.54
C TYR A 104 2.83 5.26 -0.06
N GLY A 105 3.08 5.61 -1.32
CA GLY A 105 2.41 6.75 -1.99
C GLY A 105 0.99 6.52 -2.44
N GLY A 106 0.44 5.32 -2.22
CA GLY A 106 -0.85 4.93 -2.78
C GLY A 106 -0.72 4.41 -4.21
N SER A 107 -1.83 3.92 -4.73
CA SER A 107 -1.98 3.49 -6.12
C SER A 107 -3.37 3.83 -6.65
N THR A 108 -3.74 3.26 -7.79
CA THR A 108 -5.11 3.30 -8.31
C THR A 108 -6.08 2.70 -7.30
N ASN A 109 -5.74 1.54 -6.73
CA ASN A 109 -6.66 0.75 -5.91
C ASN A 109 -6.48 0.98 -4.40
N TYR A 110 -5.33 1.50 -3.97
CA TYR A 110 -5.00 1.61 -2.55
C TYR A 110 -4.67 3.05 -2.14
N ASN A 111 -5.06 3.40 -0.91
CA ASN A 111 -4.70 4.66 -0.28
C ASN A 111 -3.19 4.72 0.01
N SER A 112 -2.67 5.93 0.22
CA SER A 112 -1.31 6.10 0.74
C SER A 112 -1.22 5.67 2.20
N TYR A 113 -0.02 5.29 2.64
CA TYR A 113 0.27 4.95 4.04
C TYR A 113 1.54 5.67 4.49
N THR A 114 1.53 6.20 5.71
CA THR A 114 2.74 6.74 6.37
C THR A 114 2.77 6.27 7.80
N SER A 115 3.85 5.61 8.24
CA SER A 115 4.02 5.27 9.65
C SER A 115 4.40 6.50 10.45
N SER A 116 4.15 6.45 11.76
CA SER A 116 4.78 7.38 12.71
C SER A 116 6.30 7.34 12.58
N LYS A 117 6.94 8.46 12.89
CA LYS A 117 8.40 8.53 13.02
C LYS A 117 8.81 7.93 14.36
N THR A 118 9.72 6.97 14.30
CA THR A 118 10.25 6.27 15.48
C THR A 118 11.73 6.55 15.63
N THR A 119 12.22 6.52 16.87
CA THR A 119 13.64 6.68 17.20
C THR A 119 14.11 5.43 17.93
N LEU A 120 15.20 4.84 17.46
CA LEU A 120 15.97 3.81 18.15
C LEU A 120 17.26 4.43 18.69
N THR A 121 17.54 4.22 19.97
CA THR A 121 18.82 4.59 20.59
C THR A 121 19.59 3.31 20.88
N VAL A 122 20.82 3.24 20.39
CA VAL A 122 21.71 2.09 20.55
C VAL A 122 22.82 2.45 21.55
N ALA A 123 23.19 1.48 22.39
CA ALA A 123 24.20 1.63 23.43
C ALA A 123 25.62 1.62 22.85
#